data_AF-A0A6G3U273-F1
#
_entry.id   AF-A0A6G3U273-F1
#
_cell.length_a   1.000
_cell.length_b   1.000
_cell.length_c   1.000
_cell.angle_alpha   90.00
_cell.angle_beta   90.00
_cell.angle_gamma   90.00
#
_symmetry.space_group_name_H-M   'P 1'
#
loop_
_entity.id
_entity.type
_entity.pdbx_description
1 polymer ?
#
loop_
_entity_poly.entity_id
_entity_poly.type
_entity_poly.pdbx_seq_one_letter_code
_entity_poly.pdbx_strand_id
1 'polypeptide(L)'
;EPGPAGAAARHRPEVVARTLLLVATVLPIVLLSHDMAALLDDGFARAGAPVALSGVVIAMIVFLPETITTVRAALGGEIQRVSNLCHGALVSTVGLTVPAVLTIGLVTGQRVVLAESPAHLVLLGTSLLLTAVTFGGRRVTALHGSAHLLVFVLYGLAVFS
;
A
#
# COMPACT_ATOMS: atom_id res chain seq x y z
N GLU A 1 4.91 36.61 23.97
CA GLU A 1 5.08 35.51 23.00
C GLU A 1 3.77 35.29 22.26
N PRO A 2 3.73 35.15 20.92
CA PRO A 2 2.47 34.97 20.21
C PRO A 2 1.91 33.58 20.54
N GLY A 3 0.70 33.53 21.08
CA GLY A 3 0.02 32.28 21.42
C GLY A 3 -0.26 31.39 20.20
N PRO A 4 -0.59 30.10 20.40
CA PRO A 4 -0.73 29.09 19.35
C PRO A 4 -1.70 29.47 18.21
N ALA A 5 -2.68 30.33 18.49
CA ALA A 5 -3.61 30.86 17.48
C ALA A 5 -2.96 31.80 16.43
N GLY A 6 -1.90 32.54 16.81
CA GLY A 6 -1.21 33.47 15.91
C GLY A 6 -0.28 32.79 14.90
N ALA A 7 0.29 31.63 15.26
CA ALA A 7 1.11 30.82 14.37
C ALA A 7 0.28 30.15 13.27
N ALA A 8 -0.91 29.65 13.61
CA ALA A 8 -1.82 29.05 12.63
C ALA A 8 -2.25 30.05 11.55
N ALA A 9 -2.58 31.29 11.93
CA ALA A 9 -3.00 32.35 11.02
C ALA A 9 -1.94 32.71 9.96
N ARG A 10 -0.66 32.67 10.32
CA ARG A 10 0.47 33.05 9.45
C ARG A 10 0.77 32.01 8.37
N HIS A 11 0.48 30.74 8.63
CA HIS A 11 0.73 29.63 7.70
C HIS A 11 -0.52 29.15 6.95
N ARG A 12 -1.71 29.74 7.20
CA ARG A 12 -2.95 29.43 6.45
C ARG A 12 -2.77 29.46 4.93
N PRO A 13 -2.15 30.50 4.32
CA PRO A 13 -1.99 30.50 2.86
C PRO A 13 -1.07 29.39 2.37
N GLU A 14 -0.03 29.03 3.14
CA GLU A 14 0.89 27.94 2.80
C GLU A 14 0.20 26.56 2.90
N VAL A 15 -0.59 26.33 3.95
CA VAL A 15 -1.36 25.09 4.10
C VAL A 15 -2.37 24.95 2.96
N VAL A 16 -3.09 26.02 2.63
CA VAL A 16 -4.04 26.02 1.49
C VAL A 16 -3.31 25.73 0.18
N ALA A 17 -2.19 26.40 -0.09
CA ALA A 17 -1.41 26.17 -1.30
C ALA A 17 -0.89 24.73 -1.41
N ARG A 18 -0.37 24.16 -0.31
CA ARG A 18 0.11 22.76 -0.28
C ARG A 18 -1.02 21.75 -0.45
N THR A 19 -2.17 21.99 0.18
CA THR A 19 -3.35 21.13 0.00
C THR A 19 -3.86 21.19 -1.44
N LEU A 20 -3.93 22.37 -2.05
CA LEU A 20 -4.32 22.51 -3.45
C LEU A 20 -3.33 21.81 -4.38
N LEU A 21 -2.03 21.94 -4.12
CA LEU A 21 -0.99 21.24 -4.88
C LEU A 21 -1.12 19.72 -4.74
N LEU A 22 -1.40 19.21 -3.53
CA LEU A 22 -1.64 17.79 -3.28
C LEU A 22 -2.85 17.30 -4.08
N VAL A 23 -3.97 18.02 -4.03
CA VAL A 23 -5.16 17.66 -4.81
C VAL A 23 -4.88 17.70 -6.31
N ALA A 24 -4.20 18.74 -6.79
CA ALA A 24 -3.85 18.90 -8.20
C ALA A 24 -2.90 17.80 -8.71
N THR A 25 -2.05 17.24 -7.85
CA THR A 25 -1.12 16.16 -8.21
C THR A 25 -1.74 14.76 -8.09
N VAL A 26 -2.65 14.55 -7.13
CA VAL A 26 -3.38 13.28 -6.97
C VAL A 26 -4.48 13.11 -8.02
N LEU A 27 -5.16 14.20 -8.41
CA LEU A 27 -6.31 14.14 -9.30
C LEU A 27 -6.00 13.45 -10.66
N PRO A 28 -4.92 13.80 -11.39
CA PRO A 28 -4.56 13.09 -12.61
C PRO A 28 -4.31 11.60 -12.40
N ILE A 29 -3.65 11.22 -11.29
CA ILE A 29 -3.34 9.82 -10.98
C ILE A 29 -4.64 9.03 -10.81
N VAL A 30 -5.62 9.59 -10.10
CA VAL A 30 -6.93 8.96 -9.90
C VAL A 30 -7.68 8.83 -11.23
N LEU A 31 -7.70 9.89 -12.04
CA LEU A 31 -8.39 9.87 -13.33
C LEU A 31 -7.78 8.86 -14.31
N LEU A 32 -6.45 8.81 -14.40
CA LEU A 32 -5.74 7.88 -15.27
C LEU A 32 -5.78 6.43 -14.78
N SER A 33 -6.08 6.19 -13.50
CA SER A 33 -6.04 4.83 -12.92
C SER A 33 -7.02 3.87 -13.61
N HIS A 34 -8.19 4.35 -14.02
CA HIS A 34 -9.18 3.57 -14.74
C HIS A 34 -8.68 3.16 -16.14
N ASP A 35 -8.15 4.12 -16.89
CA ASP A 35 -7.63 3.86 -18.23
C ASP A 35 -6.40 2.95 -18.19
N MET A 36 -5.56 3.09 -17.17
CA MET A 36 -4.41 2.22 -16.96
C MET A 36 -4.83 0.77 -16.66
N ALA A 37 -5.89 0.57 -15.86
CA ALA A 37 -6.41 -0.78 -15.61
C ALA A 37 -6.91 -1.44 -16.89
N ALA A 38 -7.70 -0.73 -17.70
CA ALA A 38 -8.20 -1.23 -18.97
C ALA A 38 -7.06 -1.57 -19.96
N LEU A 39 -6.05 -0.68 -20.06
CA LEU A 39 -4.89 -0.91 -20.92
C LEU A 39 -4.06 -2.12 -20.49
N LEU A 40 -3.86 -2.32 -19.19
CA LEU A 40 -3.15 -3.48 -18.65
C LEU A 40 -3.93 -4.77 -18.88
N ASP A 41 -5.24 -4.77 -18.62
CA ASP A 41 -6.11 -5.93 -18.85
C ASP A 41 -6.09 -6.35 -20.32
N ASP A 42 -6.26 -5.41 -21.25
CA ASP A 42 -6.21 -5.68 -22.69
C ASP A 42 -4.82 -6.17 -23.14
N GLY A 43 -3.76 -5.54 -22.64
CA GLY A 43 -2.38 -5.90 -22.96
C GLY A 43 -2.03 -7.31 -22.48
N PHE A 44 -2.39 -7.64 -21.25
CA PHE A 44 -2.15 -8.96 -20.66
C PHE A 44 -3.06 -10.04 -21.25
N ALA A 45 -4.33 -9.73 -21.56
CA ALA A 45 -5.21 -10.67 -22.25
C ALA A 45 -4.65 -11.08 -23.62
N ARG A 46 -4.11 -10.12 -24.40
CA ARG A 46 -3.46 -10.42 -25.69
C ARG A 46 -2.19 -11.26 -25.55
N ALA A 47 -1.49 -11.16 -24.42
CA ALA A 47 -0.31 -11.96 -24.11
C ALA A 47 -0.65 -13.33 -23.49
N GLY A 48 -1.93 -13.63 -23.22
CA GLY A 48 -2.36 -14.84 -22.52
C GLY A 48 -2.00 -14.86 -21.04
N ALA A 49 -1.77 -13.70 -20.43
CA ALA A 49 -1.38 -13.59 -19.03
C ALA A 49 -2.60 -13.62 -18.07
N PRO A 50 -2.43 -14.04 -16.80
CA PRO A 50 -3.52 -14.12 -15.83
C PRO A 50 -4.11 -12.73 -15.49
N VAL A 51 -5.42 -12.66 -15.30
CA VAL A 51 -6.15 -11.42 -14.95
C VAL A 51 -5.63 -10.78 -13.65
N ALA A 52 -5.21 -11.61 -12.69
CA ALA A 52 -4.65 -11.12 -11.42
C ALA A 52 -3.38 -10.27 -11.59
N LEU A 53 -2.66 -10.41 -12.72
CA LEU A 53 -1.41 -9.70 -12.98
C LEU A 53 -1.62 -8.18 -13.07
N SER A 54 -2.71 -7.72 -13.67
CA SER A 54 -3.05 -6.29 -13.75
C SER A 54 -3.14 -5.69 -12.36
N GLY A 55 -3.88 -6.34 -11.45
CA GLY A 55 -4.02 -5.89 -10.06
C GLY A 55 -2.68 -5.83 -9.32
N VAL A 56 -1.83 -6.85 -9.49
CA VAL A 56 -0.48 -6.88 -8.88
C VAL A 56 0.40 -5.73 -9.41
N VAL A 57 0.39 -5.49 -10.72
CA VAL A 57 1.19 -4.41 -11.32
C VAL A 57 0.70 -3.03 -10.87
N ILE A 58 -0.61 -2.80 -10.84
CA ILE A 58 -1.20 -1.55 -10.35
C ILE A 58 -0.79 -1.31 -8.89
N ALA A 59 -0.91 -2.33 -8.04
CA ALA A 59 -0.48 -2.23 -6.64
C ALA A 59 1.00 -1.86 -6.54
N MET A 60 1.88 -2.50 -7.31
CA MET A 60 3.31 -2.18 -7.33
C MET A 60 3.57 -0.73 -7.74
N ILE A 61 2.88 -0.20 -8.76
CA ILE A 61 3.01 1.19 -9.20
C ILE A 61 2.60 2.17 -8.09
N VAL A 62 1.45 1.92 -7.46
CA VAL A 62 0.90 2.80 -6.41
C VAL A 62 1.79 2.83 -5.16
N PHE A 63 2.33 1.68 -4.74
CA PHE A 63 3.19 1.58 -3.55
C PHE A 63 4.68 1.87 -3.82
N LEU A 64 5.09 2.03 -5.09
CA LEU A 64 6.48 2.26 -5.48
C LEU A 64 7.17 3.43 -4.76
N PRO A 65 6.62 4.67 -4.73
CA PRO A 65 7.32 5.81 -4.14
C PRO A 65 7.56 5.64 -2.63
N GLU A 66 6.61 5.05 -1.92
CA GLU A 66 6.73 4.76 -0.49
C GLU A 66 7.71 3.61 -0.22
N THR A 67 7.72 2.60 -1.10
CA THR A 67 8.70 1.51 -1.06
C THR A 67 10.13 2.04 -1.24
N ILE A 68 10.36 2.92 -2.22
CA ILE A 68 11.67 3.57 -2.44
C ILE A 68 12.09 4.35 -1.18
N THR A 69 11.17 5.12 -0.60
CA THR A 69 11.44 5.90 0.62
C THR A 69 11.80 4.99 1.80
N THR A 70 11.09 3.88 1.95
CA THR A 70 11.31 2.87 2.98
C THR A 70 12.66 2.17 2.82
N VAL A 71 13.00 1.75 1.61
CA VAL A 71 14.31 1.11 1.32
C VAL A 71 15.44 2.09 1.60
N ARG A 72 15.31 3.37 1.22
CA ARG A 72 16.31 4.39 1.55
C ARG A 72 16.48 4.58 3.06
N ALA A 73 15.39 4.60 3.82
CA ALA A 73 15.43 4.65 5.27
C ALA A 73 16.11 3.42 5.88
N ALA A 74 15.85 2.23 5.34
CA ALA A 74 16.49 0.98 5.77
C ALA A 74 18.00 0.99 5.53
N LEU A 75 18.45 1.46 4.35
CA LEU A 75 19.87 1.63 4.03
C LEU A 75 20.56 2.66 4.94
N GLY A 76 19.81 3.67 5.41
CA GLY A 76 20.28 4.64 6.40
C GLY A 76 20.27 4.13 7.86
N GLY A 77 19.82 2.89 8.11
CA GLY A 77 19.70 2.34 9.46
C GLY A 77 18.53 2.90 10.28
N GLU A 78 17.59 3.62 9.66
CA GLU A 78 16.45 4.26 10.32
C GLU A 78 15.29 3.27 10.55
N ILE A 79 15.51 2.20 11.33
CA ILE A 79 14.52 1.11 11.54
C ILE A 79 13.17 1.62 12.08
N GLN A 80 13.16 2.65 12.91
CA GLN A 80 11.91 3.25 13.37
C GLN A 80 11.12 3.89 12.22
N ARG A 81 11.79 4.59 11.30
CA ARG A 81 11.15 5.19 10.13
C ARG A 81 10.66 4.13 9.16
N VAL A 82 11.45 3.08 8.93
CA VAL A 82 11.03 1.90 8.16
C VAL A 82 9.75 1.31 8.76
N SER A 83 9.74 1.08 10.07
CA SER A 83 8.57 0.55 10.78
C SER A 83 7.36 1.48 10.64
N ASN A 84 7.55 2.78 10.82
CA ASN A 84 6.47 3.77 10.71
C ASN A 84 5.87 3.82 9.30
N LEU A 85 6.70 3.73 8.25
CA LEU A 85 6.23 3.71 6.85
C LEU A 85 5.50 2.39 6.54
N CYS A 86 6.11 1.24 6.82
CA CYS A 86 5.50 -0.06 6.55
C CYS A 86 4.18 -0.26 7.29
N HIS A 87 4.17 -0.04 8.61
CA HIS A 87 2.97 -0.23 9.42
C HIS A 87 1.95 0.90 9.18
N GLY A 88 2.40 2.11 8.88
CA GLY A 88 1.52 3.22 8.48
C GLY A 88 0.73 2.90 7.23
N ALA A 89 1.41 2.44 6.17
CA ALA A 89 0.77 1.99 4.93
C ALA A 89 -0.18 0.81 5.15
N LEU A 90 0.23 -0.18 5.96
CA LEU A 90 -0.62 -1.33 6.30
C LEU A 90 -1.89 -0.92 7.04
N VAL A 91 -1.75 -0.12 8.10
CA VAL A 91 -2.88 0.35 8.92
C VAL A 91 -3.80 1.26 8.12
N SER A 92 -3.27 2.11 7.23
CA SER A 92 -4.10 2.91 6.32
C SER A 92 -4.88 2.01 5.35
N THR A 93 -4.24 0.97 4.81
CA THR A 93 -4.91 0.04 3.89
C THR A 93 -6.01 -0.75 4.58
N VAL A 94 -5.73 -1.36 5.74
CA VAL A 94 -6.69 -2.20 6.46
C VAL A 94 -7.73 -1.37 7.21
N GLY A 95 -7.35 -0.22 7.76
CA GLY A 95 -8.20 0.64 8.59
C GLY A 95 -9.04 1.64 7.80
N LEU A 96 -8.67 1.96 6.56
CA LEU A 96 -9.41 2.92 5.73
C LEU A 96 -9.71 2.40 4.32
N THR A 97 -8.71 1.97 3.55
CA THR A 97 -8.91 1.60 2.13
C THR A 97 -9.83 0.40 1.96
N VAL A 98 -9.60 -0.70 2.69
CA VAL A 98 -10.45 -1.90 2.64
C VAL A 98 -11.89 -1.58 3.08
N PRO A 99 -12.14 -0.92 4.23
CA PRO A 99 -13.48 -0.49 4.62
C PRO A 99 -14.17 0.41 3.60
N ALA A 100 -13.43 1.35 2.99
CA ALA A 100 -13.99 2.23 1.96
C ALA A 100 -14.42 1.44 0.72
N VAL A 101 -13.57 0.54 0.22
CA VAL A 101 -13.89 -0.32 -0.93
C VAL A 101 -15.08 -1.24 -0.63
N LEU A 102 -15.13 -1.84 0.56
CA LEU A 102 -16.28 -2.66 0.97
C LEU A 102 -17.56 -1.85 1.06
N THR A 103 -17.50 -0.63 1.60
CA THR A 103 -18.66 0.27 1.70
C THR A 103 -19.15 0.67 0.31
N ILE A 104 -18.24 1.04 -0.60
CA ILE A 104 -18.58 1.33 -2.00
C ILE A 104 -19.22 0.10 -2.66
N GLY A 105 -18.66 -1.09 -2.44
CA GLY A 105 -19.20 -2.35 -2.95
C GLY A 105 -20.64 -2.60 -2.46
N LEU A 106 -20.90 -2.41 -1.16
CA LEU A 106 -22.23 -2.54 -0.57
C LEU A 106 -23.24 -1.54 -1.18
N VAL A 107 -22.84 -0.29 -1.37
CA VAL A 107 -23.70 0.77 -1.93
C VAL A 107 -23.95 0.56 -3.43
N THR A 108 -22.98 0.03 -4.16
CA THR A 108 -23.06 -0.21 -5.62
C THR A 108 -23.59 -1.59 -5.99
N GLY A 109 -23.86 -2.45 -5.00
CA GLY A 109 -24.30 -3.83 -5.21
C GLY A 109 -23.21 -4.77 -5.73
N GLN A 110 -21.94 -4.37 -5.65
CA GLN A 110 -20.79 -5.18 -6.06
C GLN A 110 -20.35 -6.11 -4.92
N ARG A 111 -20.25 -7.41 -5.21
CA ARG A 111 -19.80 -8.40 -4.23
C ARG A 111 -18.29 -8.44 -4.17
N VAL A 112 -17.71 -7.89 -3.10
CA VAL A 112 -16.27 -7.96 -2.81
C VAL A 112 -16.01 -9.15 -1.88
N VAL A 113 -15.25 -10.14 -2.34
CA VAL A 113 -14.83 -11.30 -1.53
C VAL A 113 -13.41 -11.04 -1.02
N LEU A 114 -13.25 -10.95 0.29
CA LEU A 114 -11.92 -10.91 0.91
C LEU A 114 -11.34 -12.31 0.99
N ALA A 115 -10.03 -12.43 0.72
CA ALA A 115 -9.30 -13.69 0.75
C ALA A 115 -10.03 -14.80 -0.03
N GLU A 116 -10.08 -14.65 -1.35
CA GLU A 116 -10.80 -15.54 -2.28
C GLU A 116 -10.49 -17.04 -2.10
N SER A 117 -9.31 -17.36 -1.56
CA SER A 117 -8.89 -18.72 -1.22
C SER A 117 -8.40 -18.82 0.24
N PRO A 118 -8.53 -20.00 0.87
CA PRO A 118 -7.93 -20.25 2.18
C PRO A 118 -6.41 -20.01 2.19
N ALA A 119 -5.73 -20.26 1.07
CA ALA A 119 -4.30 -20.01 0.92
C ALA A 119 -3.95 -18.53 1.09
N HIS A 120 -4.73 -17.63 0.46
CA HIS A 120 -4.53 -16.18 0.61
C HIS A 120 -4.75 -15.71 2.04
N LEU A 121 -5.74 -16.27 2.75
CA LEU A 121 -5.98 -15.97 4.16
C LEU A 121 -4.81 -16.42 5.05
N VAL A 122 -4.28 -17.64 4.83
CA VAL A 122 -3.13 -18.17 5.56
C VAL A 122 -1.87 -17.35 5.31
N LEU A 123 -1.62 -16.93 4.06
CA LEU A 123 -0.47 -16.10 3.71
C LEU A 123 -0.56 -14.71 4.35
N LEU A 124 -1.74 -14.09 4.35
CA LEU A 124 -1.98 -12.83 5.05
C LEU A 124 -1.72 -12.97 6.56
N GLY A 125 -2.28 -14.00 7.19
CA GLY A 125 -2.06 -14.28 8.61
C GLY A 125 -0.58 -14.52 8.93
N THR A 126 0.11 -15.28 8.08
CA THR A 126 1.55 -15.55 8.21
C THR A 126 2.37 -14.28 8.09
N SER A 127 2.06 -13.41 7.12
CA SER A 127 2.73 -12.11 6.94
C SER A 127 2.56 -11.21 8.17
N LEU A 128 1.34 -11.12 8.73
CA LEU A 128 1.07 -10.34 9.94
C LEU A 128 1.82 -10.89 11.16
N LEU A 129 1.79 -12.21 11.38
CA LEU A 129 2.50 -12.86 12.48
C LEU A 129 4.01 -12.68 12.35
N LEU A 130 4.56 -12.89 11.15
CA LEU A 130 5.98 -12.71 10.88
C LEU A 130 6.41 -11.25 11.11
N THR A 131 5.56 -10.29 10.76
CA THR A 131 5.78 -8.86 11.03
C THR A 131 5.83 -8.59 12.53
N ALA A 132 4.86 -9.11 13.30
CA ALA A 132 4.83 -8.97 14.75
C ALA A 132 6.08 -9.56 15.43
N VAL A 133 6.54 -10.73 14.98
CA VAL A 133 7.77 -11.36 15.49
C VAL A 133 9.02 -10.54 15.13
N THR A 134 9.09 -10.06 13.89
CA THR A 134 10.24 -9.30 13.38
C THR A 134 10.44 -7.99 14.14
N PHE A 135 9.36 -7.25 14.37
CA PHE A 135 9.42 -5.93 15.03
C PHE A 135 9.24 -5.99 16.55
N GLY A 136 8.82 -7.14 17.11
CA GLY A 136 8.78 -7.37 18.56
C GLY A 136 10.15 -7.70 19.18
N GLY A 137 11.13 -8.12 18.35
CA GLY A 137 12.50 -8.41 18.79
C GLY A 137 13.36 -7.17 19.04
N ARG A 138 14.51 -7.35 19.70
CA ARG A 138 15.47 -6.25 19.96
C ARG A 138 16.26 -5.81 18.72
N ARG A 139 16.36 -6.65 17.69
CA ARG A 139 17.13 -6.38 16.46
C ARG A 139 16.46 -7.03 15.25
N VAL A 140 16.32 -6.26 14.18
CA VAL A 140 15.93 -6.76 12.84
C VAL A 140 17.19 -7.20 12.09
N THR A 141 17.14 -8.37 11.44
CA THR A 141 18.29 -8.94 10.72
C THR A 141 17.90 -9.35 9.30
N ALA A 142 18.91 -9.59 8.44
CA ALA A 142 18.69 -10.05 7.07
C ALA A 142 17.88 -11.36 6.98
N LEU A 143 17.99 -12.24 7.99
CA LEU A 143 17.21 -13.48 8.05
C LEU A 143 15.70 -13.19 8.15
N HIS A 144 15.30 -12.23 8.99
CA HIS A 144 13.90 -11.81 9.07
C HIS A 144 13.42 -11.24 7.73
N GLY A 145 14.23 -10.40 7.09
CA GLY A 145 13.93 -9.86 5.76
C GLY A 145 13.77 -10.95 4.70
N SER A 146 14.63 -11.97 4.70
CA SER A 146 14.53 -13.10 3.78
C SER A 146 13.26 -13.93 4.00
N ALA A 147 12.81 -14.07 5.25
CA ALA A 147 11.55 -14.76 5.55
C ALA A 147 10.34 -13.98 5.00
N HIS A 148 10.32 -12.65 5.14
CA HIS A 148 9.28 -11.80 4.54
C HIS A 148 9.25 -11.93 3.02
N LEU A 149 10.43 -11.88 2.39
CA LEU A 149 10.56 -12.04 0.95
C LEU A 149 10.08 -13.42 0.49
N LEU A 150 10.39 -14.48 1.23
CA LEU A 150 9.91 -15.83 0.93
C LEU A 150 8.38 -15.90 0.99
N VAL A 151 7.74 -15.34 2.03
CA VAL A 151 6.27 -15.29 2.12
C VAL A 151 5.68 -14.50 0.95
N PHE A 152 6.31 -13.39 0.54
CA PHE A 152 5.90 -12.62 -0.63
C PHE A 152 6.02 -13.40 -1.95
N VAL A 153 7.08 -14.18 -2.12
CA VAL A 153 7.24 -15.09 -3.28
C VAL A 153 6.16 -16.17 -3.28
N LEU A 154 5.86 -16.78 -2.13
CA LEU A 154 4.79 -17.76 -2.01
C LEU A 154 3.42 -17.15 -2.33
N TYR A 155 3.18 -15.90 -1.93
CA TYR A 155 1.99 -15.15 -2.34
C TYR A 155 1.93 -14.96 -3.86
N GLY A 156 3.04 -14.55 -4.49
CA GLY A 156 3.11 -14.45 -5.94
C GLY A 156 2.77 -15.76 -6.65
N LEU A 157 3.31 -16.89 -6.17
CA LEU A 157 2.98 -18.21 -6.72
C LEU A 157 1.51 -18.58 -6.52
N ALA A 158 0.94 -18.32 -5.33
CA ALA A 158 -0.45 -18.64 -5.01
C ALA A 158 -1.47 -17.82 -5.84
N VAL A 159 -1.13 -16.58 -6.18
CA VAL A 159 -1.99 -15.71 -7.01
C VAL A 159 -2.07 -16.19 -8.46
N PHE A 160 -1.06 -16.91 -8.95
CA PHE A 160 -1.00 -17.38 -10.34
C PHE A 160 -1.22 -18.89 -10.50
N SER A 161 -1.53 -19.60 -9.41
CA SER A 161 -1.84 -21.04 -9.40
C SER A 161 -3.34 -21.30 -9.48
#